data_AF-K1UBB1-F1
#
_entry.id   AF-K1UBB1-F1
#
_cell.length_a   1.000
_cell.length_b   1.000
_cell.length_c   1.000
_cell.angle_alpha   90.00
_cell.angle_beta   90.00
_cell.angle_gamma   90.00
#
_symmetry.space_group_name_H-M   'P 1'
#
loop_
_entity.id
_entity.type
_entity.pdbx_description
1 polymer ?
#
loop_
_entity_poly.entity_id
_entity_poly.type
_entity_poly.pdbx_seq_one_letter_code
_entity_poly.pdbx_strand_id
1 'polypeptide(L)'
;MAFAHLHVHTEYSLLDGSNKIKEYVARVKELGMNSAAITDHGVMYGVIDFYRAAREAGIKPILGCEVYVAPNSRFDKELTGGEERYHHLVLLAENNTGYANLMKIVSRGFTEGYYYKPRVDMEVLQEFHEGIIALSACLAGEVPRFILKGMKDEARKAARKYEACFGKGNYFLELQDHGIPEQRTVNMELLQMSRELDIPLVTTNDVHYTYAEDAIPHDILLCLQTGQKAGGRGSMRYEGGQYYVKSEEEMKGLFPMHGRPWRIPRGSQTDVMWRLNSA
;
A
#
# COMPACT_ATOMS: atom_id res chain seq x y z
N MET A 1 -13.87 4.89 -16.22
CA MET A 1 -12.96 5.84 -15.55
C MET A 1 -11.71 5.08 -15.14
N ALA A 2 -10.56 5.74 -15.07
CA ALA A 2 -9.25 5.08 -15.24
C ALA A 2 -8.37 5.11 -13.98
N PHE A 3 -8.94 5.31 -12.79
CA PHE A 3 -8.21 5.26 -11.53
C PHE A 3 -8.97 4.46 -10.45
N ALA A 4 -8.22 3.73 -9.64
CA ALA A 4 -8.70 3.01 -8.46
C ALA A 4 -7.64 3.11 -7.37
N HIS A 5 -8.05 3.43 -6.15
CA HIS A 5 -7.15 3.41 -4.99
C HIS A 5 -6.84 1.95 -4.62
N LEU A 6 -5.55 1.60 -4.62
CA LEU A 6 -5.04 0.25 -4.31
C LEU A 6 -4.40 0.12 -2.93
N HIS A 7 -4.12 1.23 -2.26
CA HIS A 7 -3.56 1.30 -0.91
C HIS A 7 -4.51 2.14 -0.05
N VAL A 8 -5.34 1.46 0.73
CA VAL A 8 -6.45 2.05 1.48
C VAL A 8 -6.62 1.34 2.81
N HIS A 9 -6.59 2.12 3.88
CA HIS A 9 -6.85 1.73 5.25
C HIS A 9 -8.28 2.12 5.64
N THR A 10 -9.01 1.15 6.15
CA THR A 10 -10.36 1.32 6.67
C THR A 10 -10.34 1.49 8.19
N GLU A 11 -11.51 1.66 8.78
CA GLU A 11 -11.70 1.63 10.25
C GLU A 11 -11.18 0.34 10.93
N TYR A 12 -10.86 -0.70 10.17
CA TYR A 12 -10.25 -1.94 10.67
C TYR A 12 -8.71 -1.89 10.79
N SER A 13 -8.03 -0.88 10.22
CA SER A 13 -6.70 -0.45 10.67
C SER A 13 -6.82 0.22 12.04
N LEU A 14 -7.01 -0.58 13.09
CA LEU A 14 -7.40 -0.08 14.41
C LEU A 14 -6.45 1.01 14.94
N LEU A 15 -7.05 2.10 15.39
CA LEU A 15 -6.39 3.30 15.95
C LEU A 15 -5.52 4.08 14.96
N ASP A 16 -5.73 3.90 13.66
CA ASP A 16 -4.99 4.61 12.63
C ASP A 16 -5.91 4.94 11.44
N GLY A 17 -6.48 3.93 10.77
CA GLY A 17 -7.48 4.15 9.73
C GLY A 17 -8.83 4.60 10.30
N SER A 18 -9.46 5.58 9.66
CA SER A 18 -10.77 6.13 10.03
C SER A 18 -11.81 6.07 8.91
N ASN A 19 -11.43 5.52 7.75
CA ASN A 19 -12.27 5.41 6.58
C ASN A 19 -13.34 4.33 6.77
N LYS A 20 -14.59 4.74 7.00
CA LYS A 20 -15.69 3.80 7.22
C LYS A 20 -16.07 3.12 5.92
N ILE A 21 -16.20 1.80 5.91
CA ILE A 21 -16.32 1.01 4.67
C ILE A 21 -17.47 1.51 3.76
N LYS A 22 -18.66 1.75 4.33
CA LYS A 22 -19.82 2.18 3.54
C LYS A 22 -19.64 3.59 2.96
N GLU A 23 -19.03 4.47 3.73
CA GLU A 23 -18.76 5.87 3.36
C GLU A 23 -17.68 5.95 2.29
N TYR A 24 -16.59 5.20 2.48
CA TYR A 24 -15.54 4.97 1.49
C TYR A 24 -16.10 4.51 0.14
N VAL A 25 -16.88 3.43 0.13
CA VAL A 25 -17.46 2.86 -1.09
C VAL A 25 -18.40 3.85 -1.77
N ALA A 26 -19.20 4.58 -1.00
CA ALA A 26 -20.06 5.64 -1.53
C ALA A 26 -19.24 6.76 -2.19
N ARG A 27 -18.14 7.19 -1.55
CA ARG A 27 -17.22 8.20 -2.09
C ARG A 27 -16.53 7.75 -3.38
N VAL A 28 -16.05 6.52 -3.44
CA VAL A 28 -15.48 5.93 -4.67
C VAL A 28 -16.49 6.00 -5.82
N LYS A 29 -17.74 5.64 -5.55
CA LYS A 29 -18.83 5.69 -6.54
C LYS A 29 -19.18 7.12 -6.96
N GLU A 30 -19.23 8.05 -6.01
CA GLU A 30 -19.47 9.47 -6.27
C GLU A 30 -18.42 10.06 -7.21
N LEU A 31 -17.15 9.69 -7.02
CA LEU A 31 -16.02 10.06 -7.87
C LEU A 31 -15.99 9.32 -9.23
N GLY A 32 -16.99 8.47 -9.50
CA GLY A 32 -17.14 7.76 -10.77
C GLY A 32 -16.16 6.59 -10.98
N MET A 33 -15.42 6.20 -9.95
CA MET A 33 -14.58 5.01 -9.98
C MET A 33 -15.43 3.74 -9.95
N ASN A 34 -14.92 2.65 -10.54
CA ASN A 34 -15.63 1.37 -10.63
C ASN A 34 -15.01 0.26 -9.78
N SER A 35 -13.88 0.52 -9.12
CA SER A 35 -13.12 -0.44 -8.33
C SER A 35 -12.56 0.23 -7.07
N ALA A 36 -12.41 -0.54 -6.00
CA ALA A 36 -11.87 -0.09 -4.72
C ALA A 36 -11.05 -1.21 -4.08
N ALA A 37 -9.97 -0.87 -3.37
CA ALA A 37 -9.21 -1.81 -2.56
C ALA A 37 -9.44 -1.63 -1.06
N ILE A 38 -9.08 -2.67 -0.30
CA ILE A 38 -8.88 -2.68 1.15
C ILE A 38 -7.50 -3.29 1.43
N THR A 39 -6.66 -2.58 2.19
CA THR A 39 -5.30 -3.00 2.55
C THR A 39 -4.97 -2.60 3.98
N ASP A 40 -5.81 -3.00 4.93
CA ASP A 40 -5.62 -2.68 6.34
C ASP A 40 -4.27 -3.18 6.89
N HIS A 41 -3.82 -2.55 7.97
CA HIS A 41 -2.52 -2.81 8.60
C HIS A 41 -2.43 -4.19 9.26
N GLY A 42 -1.82 -5.14 8.56
CA GLY A 42 -1.50 -6.48 9.04
C GLY A 42 -2.72 -7.33 9.38
N VAL A 43 -3.92 -6.95 8.93
CA VAL A 43 -5.20 -7.58 9.28
C VAL A 43 -6.14 -7.65 8.08
N MET A 44 -7.11 -8.56 8.14
CA MET A 44 -8.16 -8.73 7.11
C MET A 44 -9.57 -8.69 7.72
N TYR A 45 -9.72 -8.01 8.86
CA TYR A 45 -10.96 -8.03 9.65
C TYR A 45 -12.16 -7.48 8.85
N GLY A 46 -11.96 -6.40 8.10
CA GLY A 46 -13.01 -5.72 7.33
C GLY A 46 -13.32 -6.31 5.97
N VAL A 47 -12.59 -7.35 5.53
CA VAL A 47 -12.64 -7.82 4.12
C VAL A 47 -14.04 -8.26 3.69
N ILE A 48 -14.79 -8.96 4.55
CA ILE A 48 -16.14 -9.43 4.22
C ILE A 48 -17.15 -8.27 4.18
N ASP A 49 -17.06 -7.33 5.11
CA ASP A 49 -17.93 -6.15 5.14
C ASP A 49 -17.66 -5.27 3.91
N PHE A 50 -16.38 -5.05 3.58
CA PHE A 50 -15.95 -4.33 2.39
C PHE A 50 -16.44 -5.00 1.11
N TYR A 51 -16.22 -6.30 0.97
CA TYR A 51 -16.67 -7.07 -0.19
C TYR A 51 -18.18 -6.91 -0.40
N ARG A 52 -18.98 -7.06 0.66
CA ARG A 52 -20.44 -6.91 0.58
C ARG A 52 -20.86 -5.50 0.18
N ALA A 53 -20.30 -4.48 0.84
CA ALA A 53 -20.63 -3.08 0.57
C ALA A 53 -20.24 -2.67 -0.86
N ALA A 54 -19.04 -3.04 -1.32
CA ALA A 54 -18.58 -2.77 -2.68
C ALA A 54 -19.50 -3.42 -3.72
N ARG A 55 -19.83 -4.70 -3.54
CA ARG A 55 -20.72 -5.44 -4.44
C ARG A 55 -22.13 -4.85 -4.50
N GLU A 56 -22.70 -4.48 -3.35
CA GLU A 56 -24.00 -3.81 -3.28
C GLU A 56 -24.00 -2.46 -4.02
N ALA A 57 -22.89 -1.72 -3.96
CA ALA A 57 -22.74 -0.45 -4.65
C ALA A 57 -22.42 -0.59 -6.16
N GLY A 58 -22.15 -1.80 -6.66
CA GLY A 58 -21.69 -2.04 -8.03
C GLY A 58 -20.22 -1.72 -8.27
N ILE A 59 -19.41 -1.66 -7.21
CA ILE A 59 -17.97 -1.44 -7.23
C ILE A 59 -17.25 -2.80 -7.21
N LYS A 60 -16.22 -2.97 -8.03
CA LYS A 60 -15.36 -4.16 -8.00
C LYS A 60 -14.45 -4.12 -6.76
N PRO A 61 -14.57 -5.06 -5.82
CA PRO A 61 -13.68 -5.14 -4.67
C PRO A 61 -12.33 -5.73 -5.07
N ILE A 62 -11.26 -5.14 -4.56
CA ILE A 62 -9.89 -5.65 -4.62
C ILE A 62 -9.47 -5.93 -3.17
N LEU A 63 -9.16 -7.19 -2.87
CA LEU A 63 -8.88 -7.62 -1.50
C LEU A 63 -7.39 -7.66 -1.27
N GLY A 64 -6.91 -6.99 -0.22
CA GLY A 64 -5.50 -6.91 0.10
C GLY A 64 -5.24 -6.75 1.59
N CYS A 65 -3.97 -6.53 1.91
CA CYS A 65 -3.47 -6.28 3.25
C CYS A 65 -2.11 -5.58 3.14
N GLU A 66 -1.87 -4.55 3.94
CA GLU A 66 -0.52 -4.03 4.11
C GLU A 66 0.16 -4.80 5.25
N VAL A 67 1.01 -5.76 4.89
CA VAL A 67 1.65 -6.65 5.85
C VAL A 67 2.93 -6.01 6.42
N TYR A 68 3.28 -6.43 7.65
CA TYR A 68 4.55 -6.08 8.26
C TYR A 68 5.58 -7.17 7.95
N VAL A 69 6.68 -6.83 7.29
CA VAL A 69 7.76 -7.76 6.94
C VAL A 69 8.95 -7.55 7.87
N ALA A 70 9.34 -8.57 8.63
CA ALA A 70 10.55 -8.54 9.43
C ALA A 70 11.79 -8.43 8.53
N PRO A 71 12.86 -7.71 8.94
CA PRO A 71 14.08 -7.61 8.13
C PRO A 71 14.73 -8.97 7.87
N ASN A 72 14.68 -9.83 8.89
CA ASN A 72 15.26 -11.17 8.89
C ASN A 72 14.16 -12.21 9.14
N SER A 73 14.14 -12.86 10.31
CA SER A 73 13.12 -13.86 10.64
C SER A 73 11.92 -13.23 11.35
N ARG A 74 10.72 -13.75 11.06
CA ARG A 74 9.50 -13.40 11.81
C ARG A 74 9.60 -13.76 13.30
N PHE A 75 10.45 -14.72 13.66
CA PHE A 75 10.68 -15.17 15.03
C PHE A 75 11.62 -14.27 15.85
N ASP A 76 12.31 -13.33 15.20
CA ASP A 76 13.29 -12.45 15.87
C ASP A 76 12.60 -11.46 16.81
N LYS A 77 12.99 -11.45 18.09
CA LYS A 77 12.45 -10.54 19.12
C LYS A 77 13.48 -9.53 19.63
N GLU A 78 14.72 -9.63 19.19
CA GLU A 78 15.81 -8.73 19.55
C GLU A 78 16.21 -7.89 18.35
N LEU A 79 16.35 -6.58 18.56
CA LEU A 79 16.89 -5.68 17.55
C LEU A 79 18.41 -5.67 17.66
N THR A 80 19.08 -6.36 16.74
CA THR A 80 20.52 -6.21 16.55
C THR A 80 20.80 -5.00 15.66
N GLY A 81 21.73 -4.13 16.06
CA GLY A 81 22.34 -3.18 15.12
C GLY A 81 21.49 -1.98 14.66
N GLY A 82 20.44 -1.59 15.39
CA GLY A 82 19.61 -0.44 15.01
C GLY A 82 18.75 -0.68 13.77
N GLU A 83 18.52 -1.95 13.42
CA GLU A 83 17.60 -2.33 12.37
C GLU A 83 16.15 -1.95 12.71
N GLU A 84 15.37 -1.71 11.67
CA GLU A 84 13.94 -1.45 11.80
C GLU A 84 13.23 -2.72 12.26
N ARG A 85 12.18 -2.61 13.08
CA ARG A 85 11.45 -3.81 13.56
C ARG A 85 10.73 -4.58 12.46
N TYR A 86 10.34 -3.84 11.42
CA TYR A 86 9.63 -4.33 10.24
C TYR A 86 9.61 -3.25 9.15
N HIS A 87 9.20 -3.67 7.96
CA HIS A 87 8.88 -2.85 6.81
C HIS A 87 7.43 -3.07 6.39
N HIS A 88 6.83 -2.08 5.72
CA HIS A 88 5.52 -2.26 5.10
C HIS A 88 5.64 -2.91 3.73
N LEU A 89 4.64 -3.71 3.35
CA LEU A 89 4.51 -4.29 2.01
C LEU A 89 3.02 -4.46 1.71
N VAL A 90 2.55 -3.88 0.60
CA VAL A 90 1.14 -4.01 0.20
C VAL A 90 0.99 -5.27 -0.63
N LEU A 91 0.05 -6.14 -0.25
CA LEU A 91 -0.30 -7.36 -0.97
C LEU A 91 -1.75 -7.29 -1.43
N LEU A 92 -2.00 -7.62 -2.70
CA LEU A 92 -3.31 -7.67 -3.34
C LEU A 92 -3.56 -9.07 -3.89
N ALA A 93 -4.72 -9.65 -3.61
CA ALA A 93 -5.15 -10.91 -4.19
C ALA A 93 -5.60 -10.70 -5.66
N GLU A 94 -4.86 -11.27 -6.62
CA GLU A 94 -5.23 -11.25 -8.04
C GLU A 94 -6.43 -12.19 -8.31
N ASN A 95 -6.52 -13.29 -7.56
CA ASN A 95 -7.51 -14.34 -7.74
C ASN A 95 -7.79 -15.08 -6.41
N ASN A 96 -8.63 -16.12 -6.46
CA ASN A 96 -9.02 -16.88 -5.26
C ASN A 96 -7.85 -17.63 -4.61
N THR A 97 -6.85 -18.08 -5.38
CA THR A 97 -5.61 -18.65 -4.82
C THR A 97 -4.85 -17.59 -4.04
N GLY A 98 -4.71 -16.40 -4.62
CA GLY A 98 -4.13 -15.22 -3.95
C GLY A 98 -4.85 -14.87 -2.66
N TYR A 99 -6.18 -14.86 -2.66
CA TYR A 99 -6.98 -14.60 -1.47
C TYR A 99 -6.76 -15.66 -0.38
N ALA A 100 -6.74 -16.95 -0.76
CA ALA A 100 -6.45 -18.04 0.17
C ALA A 100 -5.04 -17.93 0.76
N ASN A 101 -4.07 -17.56 -0.06
CA ASN A 101 -2.68 -17.38 0.36
C ASN A 101 -2.50 -16.14 1.23
N LEU A 102 -3.16 -15.02 0.91
CA LEU A 102 -3.16 -13.81 1.72
C LEU A 102 -3.68 -14.08 3.14
N MET A 103 -4.77 -14.85 3.27
CA MET A 103 -5.26 -15.29 4.59
C MET A 103 -4.23 -16.11 5.37
N LYS A 104 -3.46 -16.98 4.70
CA LYS A 104 -2.39 -17.76 5.34
C LYS A 104 -1.24 -16.86 5.78
N ILE A 105 -0.78 -15.95 4.93
CA ILE A 105 0.27 -14.97 5.25
C ILE A 105 -0.09 -14.17 6.49
N VAL A 106 -1.29 -13.57 6.51
CA VAL A 106 -1.77 -12.77 7.64
C VAL A 106 -1.90 -13.63 8.90
N SER A 107 -2.41 -14.87 8.77
CA SER A 107 -2.50 -15.81 9.91
C SER A 107 -1.13 -16.15 10.49
N ARG A 108 -0.12 -16.44 9.65
CA ARG A 108 1.27 -16.70 10.07
C ARG A 108 1.86 -15.51 10.82
N GLY A 109 1.54 -14.28 10.39
CA GLY A 109 1.93 -13.07 11.09
C GLY A 109 1.45 -13.04 12.55
N PHE A 110 0.23 -13.50 12.81
CA PHE A 110 -0.32 -13.59 14.17
C PHE A 110 0.15 -14.81 14.97
N THR A 111 0.21 -15.99 14.35
CA THR A 111 0.48 -17.23 15.08
C THR A 111 1.96 -17.48 15.33
N GLU A 112 2.84 -16.93 14.50
CA GLU A 112 4.28 -17.21 14.53
C GLU A 112 5.11 -15.94 14.71
N GLY A 113 4.80 -14.87 13.98
CA GLY A 113 5.65 -13.68 13.90
C GLY A 113 5.23 -12.50 14.77
N TYR A 114 4.26 -12.70 15.67
CA TYR A 114 3.74 -11.62 16.49
C TYR A 114 4.78 -11.14 17.51
N TYR A 115 5.13 -9.86 17.39
CA TYR A 115 5.94 -9.15 18.38
C TYR A 115 5.19 -7.92 18.89
N TYR A 116 5.40 -6.75 18.28
CA TYR A 116 4.52 -5.58 18.47
C TYR A 116 3.41 -5.50 17.42
N LYS A 117 3.66 -6.12 16.27
CA LYS A 117 2.78 -6.21 15.10
C LYS A 117 2.86 -7.66 14.58
N PRO A 118 1.83 -8.15 13.86
CA PRO A 118 1.85 -9.47 13.23
C PRO A 118 2.79 -9.44 12.02
N ARG A 119 4.05 -9.86 12.20
CA ARG A 119 5.06 -9.77 11.14
C ARG A 119 5.20 -11.09 10.39
N VAL A 120 5.43 -11.02 9.09
CA VAL A 120 5.85 -12.14 8.26
C VAL A 120 7.31 -11.94 7.82
N ASP A 121 7.87 -12.91 7.12
CA ASP A 121 9.21 -12.82 6.54
C ASP A 121 9.20 -13.35 5.10
N MET A 122 10.36 -13.29 4.45
CA MET A 122 10.50 -13.75 3.07
C MET A 122 10.22 -15.25 2.90
N GLU A 123 10.42 -16.08 3.93
CA GLU A 123 10.10 -17.51 3.87
C GLU A 123 8.58 -17.71 3.69
N VAL A 124 7.78 -17.07 4.55
CA VAL A 124 6.30 -17.13 4.44
C VAL A 124 5.81 -16.52 3.13
N LEU A 125 6.40 -15.41 2.69
CA LEU A 125 6.03 -14.78 1.42
C LEU A 125 6.35 -15.70 0.23
N GLN A 126 7.51 -16.37 0.24
CA GLN A 126 7.88 -17.35 -0.79
C GLN A 126 7.03 -18.62 -0.75
N GLU A 127 6.54 -19.05 0.41
CA GLU A 127 5.64 -20.22 0.49
C GLU A 127 4.26 -19.91 -0.13
N PHE A 128 3.78 -18.68 0.03
CA PHE A 128 2.40 -18.29 -0.30
C PHE A 128 2.31 -17.17 -1.37
N HIS A 129 3.31 -17.03 -2.25
CA HIS A 129 3.34 -15.94 -3.23
C HIS A 129 2.31 -16.08 -4.37
N GLU A 130 1.81 -17.28 -4.65
CA GLU A 130 0.98 -17.55 -5.83
C GLU A 130 -0.33 -16.76 -5.78
N GLY A 131 -0.65 -16.07 -6.89
CA GLY A 131 -1.86 -15.25 -7.04
C GLY A 131 -1.82 -13.91 -6.30
N ILE A 132 -0.65 -13.47 -5.82
CA ILE A 132 -0.49 -12.20 -5.11
C ILE A 132 0.25 -11.19 -5.99
N ILE A 133 -0.26 -9.97 -6.04
CA ILE A 133 0.42 -8.78 -6.55
C ILE A 133 0.95 -7.99 -5.36
N ALA A 134 2.21 -7.57 -5.40
CA ALA A 134 2.85 -6.81 -4.32
C ALA A 134 3.29 -5.41 -4.78
N LEU A 135 3.14 -4.42 -3.90
CA LEU A 135 3.59 -3.04 -4.13
C LEU A 135 4.67 -2.67 -3.11
N SER A 136 5.63 -1.83 -3.50
CA SER A 136 6.78 -1.46 -2.64
C SER A 136 6.44 -0.65 -1.38
N ALA A 137 5.15 -0.32 -1.17
CA ALA A 137 4.59 0.39 -0.02
C ALA A 137 5.02 1.86 0.11
N CYS A 138 4.55 2.49 1.19
CA CYS A 138 4.82 3.88 1.56
C CYS A 138 6.28 4.08 2.04
N LEU A 139 6.58 5.23 2.65
CA LEU A 139 7.93 5.52 3.18
C LEU A 139 8.42 4.51 4.24
N ALA A 140 7.53 3.71 4.84
CA ALA A 140 7.88 2.63 5.76
C ALA A 140 8.25 1.31 5.05
N GLY A 141 8.12 1.22 3.72
CA GLY A 141 8.56 0.09 2.91
C GLY A 141 10.07 -0.09 2.89
N GLU A 142 10.52 -1.31 2.63
CA GLU A 142 11.96 -1.64 2.63
C GLU A 142 12.73 -0.86 1.55
N VAL A 143 12.19 -0.82 0.33
CA VAL A 143 12.80 -0.11 -0.80
C VAL A 143 12.87 1.41 -0.53
N PRO A 144 11.77 2.12 -0.22
CA PRO A 144 11.82 3.53 0.17
C PRO A 144 12.80 3.84 1.31
N ARG A 145 12.87 2.99 2.34
CA ARG A 145 13.79 3.19 3.47
C ARG A 145 15.26 3.11 3.06
N PHE A 146 15.64 2.16 2.21
CA PHE A 146 17.02 2.11 1.69
C PHE A 146 17.35 3.35 0.86
N ILE A 147 16.39 3.86 0.06
CA ILE A 147 16.57 5.08 -0.71
C ILE A 147 16.83 6.28 0.23
N LEU A 148 16.02 6.44 1.27
CA LEU A 148 16.18 7.52 2.25
C LEU A 148 17.50 7.44 3.03
N LYS A 149 18.01 6.22 3.27
CA LYS A 149 19.33 6.00 3.87
C LYS A 149 20.50 6.21 2.90
N GLY A 150 20.23 6.57 1.64
CA GLY A 150 21.25 6.72 0.59
C GLY A 150 21.82 5.38 0.09
N MET A 151 21.25 4.25 0.51
CA MET A 151 21.70 2.89 0.18
C MET A 151 21.04 2.40 -1.11
N LYS A 152 21.32 3.10 -2.21
CA LYS A 152 20.68 2.90 -3.51
C LYS A 152 20.84 1.48 -4.09
N ASP A 153 21.98 0.84 -3.87
CA ASP A 153 22.22 -0.53 -4.33
C ASP A 153 21.39 -1.55 -3.52
N GLU A 154 21.25 -1.34 -2.21
CA GLU A 154 20.40 -2.18 -1.37
C GLU A 154 18.92 -2.01 -1.72
N ALA A 155 18.48 -0.80 -2.08
CA ALA A 155 17.12 -0.57 -2.60
C ALA A 155 16.84 -1.40 -3.87
N ARG A 156 17.81 -1.48 -4.79
CA ARG A 156 17.71 -2.31 -6.03
C ARG A 156 17.68 -3.79 -5.71
N LYS A 157 18.53 -4.26 -4.79
CA LYS A 157 18.53 -5.65 -4.32
C LYS A 157 17.20 -6.02 -3.66
N ALA A 158 16.65 -5.16 -2.81
CA ALA A 158 15.35 -5.36 -2.17
C ALA A 158 14.21 -5.43 -3.21
N ALA A 159 14.18 -4.51 -4.18
CA ALA A 159 13.19 -4.55 -5.26
C ALA A 159 13.26 -5.86 -6.07
N ARG A 160 14.48 -6.32 -6.42
CA ARG A 160 14.69 -7.59 -7.12
C ARG A 160 14.32 -8.80 -6.26
N LYS A 161 14.57 -8.76 -4.95
CA LYS A 161 14.17 -9.80 -4.00
C LYS A 161 12.66 -10.00 -4.01
N TYR A 162 11.88 -8.91 -3.98
CA TYR A 162 10.42 -8.99 -4.05
C TYR A 162 9.92 -9.39 -5.43
N GLU A 163 10.47 -8.84 -6.52
CA GLU A 163 10.10 -9.26 -7.87
C GLU A 163 10.37 -10.76 -8.12
N ALA A 164 11.50 -11.27 -7.63
CA ALA A 164 11.82 -12.70 -7.72
C ALA A 164 10.83 -13.57 -6.93
N CYS A 165 10.29 -13.06 -5.81
CA CYS A 165 9.31 -13.75 -4.99
C CYS A 165 7.92 -13.79 -5.65
N PHE A 166 7.39 -12.64 -6.08
CA PHE A 166 6.03 -12.54 -6.61
C PHE A 166 5.92 -12.82 -8.12
N GLY A 167 7.05 -12.71 -8.83
CA GLY A 167 7.15 -12.90 -10.27
C GLY A 167 7.10 -11.59 -11.05
N LYS A 168 7.69 -11.63 -12.25
CA LYS A 168 7.68 -10.49 -13.17
C LYS A 168 6.25 -10.10 -13.55
N GLY A 169 5.92 -8.82 -13.39
CA GLY A 169 4.57 -8.30 -13.62
C GLY A 169 3.63 -8.42 -12.41
N ASN A 170 4.07 -9.00 -11.29
CA ASN A 170 3.32 -9.10 -10.03
C ASN A 170 3.99 -8.31 -8.89
N TYR A 171 5.03 -7.53 -9.18
CA TYR A 171 5.64 -6.61 -8.24
C TYR A 171 5.75 -5.22 -8.88
N PHE A 172 5.37 -4.18 -8.13
CA PHE A 172 5.32 -2.80 -8.60
C PHE A 172 6.05 -1.87 -7.64
N LEU A 173 6.75 -0.90 -8.21
CA LEU A 173 7.28 0.24 -7.46
C LEU A 173 6.17 1.26 -7.26
N GLU A 174 5.86 1.55 -5.99
CA GLU A 174 4.73 2.36 -5.58
C GLU A 174 5.12 3.82 -5.40
N LEU A 175 4.44 4.71 -6.11
CA LEU A 175 4.61 6.15 -6.06
C LEU A 175 3.45 6.79 -5.28
N GLN A 176 3.79 7.66 -4.34
CA GLN A 176 2.86 8.44 -3.53
C GLN A 176 3.37 9.87 -3.41
N ASP A 177 2.47 10.85 -3.39
CA ASP A 177 2.84 12.26 -3.22
C ASP A 177 1.81 13.00 -2.35
N HIS A 178 2.21 13.29 -1.12
CA HIS A 178 1.48 14.09 -0.14
C HIS A 178 2.14 15.47 0.07
N GLY A 179 3.10 15.86 -0.78
CA GLY A 179 3.83 17.11 -0.67
C GLY A 179 5.02 17.09 0.31
N ILE A 180 5.45 15.91 0.77
CA ILE A 180 6.57 15.75 1.71
C ILE A 180 7.93 15.57 0.99
N PRO A 181 9.02 16.22 1.45
CA PRO A 181 10.33 16.18 0.78
C PRO A 181 10.91 14.77 0.58
N GLU A 182 10.68 13.88 1.54
CA GLU A 182 11.14 12.50 1.55
C GLU A 182 10.52 11.72 0.38
N GLN A 183 9.21 11.88 0.15
CA GLN A 183 8.53 11.25 -1.00
C GLN A 183 9.07 11.76 -2.32
N ARG A 184 9.41 13.05 -2.43
CA ARG A 184 10.04 13.57 -3.65
C ARG A 184 11.37 12.87 -3.93
N THR A 185 12.18 12.65 -2.90
CA THR A 185 13.46 11.94 -3.01
C THR A 185 13.24 10.48 -3.43
N VAL A 186 12.31 9.80 -2.77
CA VAL A 186 11.96 8.39 -3.07
C VAL A 186 11.40 8.25 -4.49
N ASN A 187 10.42 9.07 -4.88
CA ASN A 187 9.79 9.02 -6.20
C ASN A 187 10.79 9.20 -7.34
N MET A 188 11.75 10.13 -7.19
CA MET A 188 12.80 10.33 -8.19
C MET A 188 13.67 9.09 -8.39
N GLU A 189 14.04 8.41 -7.30
CA GLU A 189 14.83 7.18 -7.36
C GLU A 189 14.01 6.00 -7.87
N LEU A 190 12.75 5.86 -7.45
CA LEU A 190 11.85 4.81 -7.95
C LEU A 190 11.60 4.92 -9.46
N LEU A 191 11.49 6.14 -9.99
CA LEU A 191 11.41 6.40 -11.44
C LEU A 191 12.66 5.91 -12.19
N GLN A 192 13.84 6.11 -11.60
CA GLN A 192 15.10 5.61 -12.15
C GLN A 192 15.16 4.08 -12.06
N MET A 193 14.86 3.52 -10.89
CA MET A 193 14.84 2.08 -10.65
C MET A 193 13.86 1.36 -11.57
N SER A 194 12.69 1.92 -11.85
CA SER A 194 11.72 1.32 -12.77
C SER A 194 12.32 1.08 -14.16
N ARG A 195 13.07 2.07 -14.69
CA ARG A 195 13.72 1.98 -16.01
C ARG A 195 14.90 1.01 -15.99
N GLU A 196 15.71 1.04 -14.93
CA GLU A 196 16.89 0.19 -14.79
C GLU A 196 16.52 -1.28 -14.57
N LEU A 197 15.49 -1.52 -13.75
CA LEU A 197 15.10 -2.85 -13.33
C LEU A 197 14.01 -3.46 -14.23
N ASP A 198 13.36 -2.68 -15.09
CA ASP A 198 12.17 -3.12 -15.84
C ASP A 198 11.02 -3.57 -14.90
N ILE A 199 10.91 -2.90 -13.76
CA ILE A 199 9.81 -3.09 -12.79
C ILE A 199 8.79 -1.97 -13.01
N PRO A 200 7.51 -2.30 -13.26
CA PRO A 200 6.47 -1.31 -13.51
C PRO A 200 6.19 -0.44 -12.27
N LEU A 201 5.68 0.76 -12.51
CA LEU A 201 5.25 1.70 -11.47
C LEU A 201 3.73 1.61 -11.26
N VAL A 202 3.30 1.94 -10.05
CA VAL A 202 1.90 2.16 -9.70
C VAL A 202 1.79 3.41 -8.83
N THR A 203 0.74 4.20 -9.02
CA THR A 203 0.45 5.38 -8.17
C THR A 203 -0.66 5.06 -7.19
N THR A 204 -0.47 5.38 -5.92
CA THR A 204 -1.46 5.22 -4.85
C THR A 204 -1.46 6.47 -3.97
N ASN A 205 -2.34 6.52 -2.96
CA ASN A 205 -2.46 7.66 -2.05
C ASN A 205 -2.59 7.28 -0.57
N ASP A 206 -2.26 6.03 -0.22
CA ASP A 206 -2.20 5.56 1.17
C ASP A 206 -3.39 6.04 2.04
N VAL A 207 -4.62 5.75 1.60
CA VAL A 207 -5.80 6.45 2.11
C VAL A 207 -6.13 6.03 3.54
N HIS A 208 -6.28 6.98 4.47
CA HIS A 208 -6.61 6.74 5.88
C HIS A 208 -7.95 7.34 6.32
N TYR A 209 -8.52 8.26 5.54
CA TYR A 209 -9.82 8.89 5.80
C TYR A 209 -10.59 9.15 4.50
N THR A 210 -11.89 9.42 4.57
CA THR A 210 -12.73 9.49 3.36
C THR A 210 -12.56 10.82 2.64
N TYR A 211 -12.71 11.93 3.35
CA TYR A 211 -12.75 13.29 2.79
C TYR A 211 -11.55 14.13 3.24
N ALA A 212 -11.19 15.16 2.48
CA ALA A 212 -10.06 16.02 2.82
C ALA A 212 -10.24 16.71 4.19
N GLU A 213 -11.49 17.03 4.53
CA GLU A 213 -11.88 17.67 5.79
C GLU A 213 -11.69 16.75 7.01
N ASP A 214 -11.59 15.44 6.80
CA ASP A 214 -11.42 14.44 7.86
C ASP A 214 -9.99 14.40 8.43
N ALA A 215 -9.06 15.17 7.87
CA ALA A 215 -7.68 15.27 8.37
C ALA A 215 -7.63 15.67 9.86
N ILE A 216 -8.51 16.57 10.32
CA ILE A 216 -8.55 17.00 11.73
C ILE A 216 -9.08 15.87 12.65
N PRO A 217 -10.25 15.25 12.38
CA PRO A 217 -10.69 14.06 13.12
C PRO A 217 -9.64 12.93 13.16
N HIS A 218 -8.97 12.68 12.04
CA HIS A 218 -7.92 11.66 11.95
C HIS A 218 -6.72 11.99 12.85
N ASP A 219 -6.25 13.24 12.86
CA ASP A 219 -5.19 13.67 13.78
C ASP A 219 -5.55 13.43 15.26
N ILE A 220 -6.84 13.58 15.62
CA ILE A 220 -7.33 13.28 16.97
C ILE A 220 -7.28 11.78 17.26
N LEU A 221 -7.65 10.93 16.28
CA LEU A 221 -7.56 9.48 16.40
C LEU A 221 -6.12 9.03 16.71
N LEU A 222 -5.12 9.59 16.02
CA LEU A 222 -3.70 9.31 16.26
C LEU A 222 -3.24 9.78 17.65
N CYS A 223 -3.78 10.89 18.14
CA CYS A 223 -3.52 11.35 19.51
C CYS A 223 -4.05 10.34 20.55
N LEU A 224 -5.21 9.74 20.30
CA LEU A 224 -5.78 8.68 21.16
C LEU A 224 -4.91 7.42 21.14
N GLN A 225 -4.41 7.02 19.97
CA GLN A 225 -3.51 5.87 19.81
C GLN A 225 -2.20 6.03 20.60
N THR A 226 -1.62 7.23 20.55
CA THR A 226 -0.30 7.53 21.13
C THR A 226 -0.37 8.02 22.58
N GLY A 227 -1.57 8.25 23.12
CA GLY A 227 -1.78 8.83 24.44
C GLY A 227 -1.29 10.27 24.56
N GLN A 228 -1.16 10.99 23.44
CA GLN A 228 -0.66 12.36 23.38
C GLN A 228 -1.82 13.37 23.31
N LYS A 229 -1.57 14.61 23.75
CA LYS A 229 -2.56 15.70 23.64
C LYS A 229 -2.53 16.30 22.23
N ALA A 230 -3.70 16.56 21.66
CA ALA A 230 -3.81 17.32 20.42
C ALA A 230 -3.14 18.69 20.55
N GLY A 231 -2.23 19.02 19.62
CA GLY A 231 -1.47 20.26 19.62
C GLY A 231 -0.24 20.27 20.55
N GLY A 232 0.06 19.16 21.23
CA GLY A 232 1.31 18.99 21.98
C GLY A 232 2.53 18.85 21.06
N ARG A 233 3.70 19.31 21.51
CA ARG A 233 4.97 19.00 20.84
C ARG A 233 5.15 17.49 20.75
N GLY A 234 5.36 16.97 19.54
CA GLY A 234 5.56 15.54 19.29
C GLY A 234 4.27 14.73 19.09
N SER A 235 3.09 15.38 18.94
CA SER A 235 1.87 14.67 18.55
C SER A 235 2.06 14.01 17.18
N MET A 236 1.87 12.69 17.10
CA MET A 236 1.88 11.97 15.82
C MET A 236 0.78 12.52 14.90
N ARG A 237 1.16 12.91 13.69
CA ARG A 237 0.27 13.44 12.66
C ARG A 237 0.77 13.02 11.29
N TYR A 238 -0.15 12.90 10.35
CA TYR A 238 0.18 12.60 8.98
C TYR A 238 0.47 13.92 8.25
N GLU A 239 1.75 14.16 7.95
CA GLU A 239 2.19 15.42 7.33
C GLU A 239 1.55 15.62 5.96
N GLY A 240 1.15 16.86 5.66
CA GLY A 240 0.52 17.22 4.38
C GLY A 240 -1.01 17.07 4.35
N GLY A 241 -1.61 16.24 5.22
CA GLY A 241 -3.08 16.14 5.33
C GLY A 241 -3.78 15.68 4.04
N GLN A 242 -3.11 14.84 3.23
CA GLN A 242 -3.59 14.43 1.90
C GLN A 242 -3.97 12.95 1.77
N TYR A 243 -4.24 12.26 2.87
CA TYR A 243 -4.48 10.81 2.94
C TYR A 243 -5.96 10.46 2.79
N TYR A 244 -6.67 11.17 1.91
CA TYR A 244 -8.09 10.98 1.63
C TYR A 244 -8.34 10.31 0.28
N VAL A 245 -9.60 9.96 0.00
CA VAL A 245 -10.01 9.41 -1.30
C VAL A 245 -10.03 10.54 -2.34
N LYS A 246 -8.87 10.78 -2.98
CA LYS A 246 -8.71 11.74 -4.08
C LYS A 246 -9.44 11.29 -5.35
N SER A 247 -9.94 12.25 -6.12
CA SER A 247 -10.44 12.07 -7.49
C SER A 247 -9.34 11.69 -8.48
N GLU A 248 -9.73 11.19 -9.66
CA GLU A 248 -8.79 10.90 -10.76
C GLU A 248 -8.04 12.17 -11.20
N GLU A 249 -8.70 13.32 -11.22
CA GLU A 249 -8.13 14.62 -11.57
C GLU A 249 -7.08 15.06 -10.56
N GLU A 250 -7.36 14.96 -9.26
CA GLU A 250 -6.39 15.26 -8.20
C GLU A 250 -5.16 14.36 -8.31
N MET A 251 -5.36 13.04 -8.48
CA MET A 251 -4.25 12.10 -8.64
C MET A 251 -3.40 12.39 -9.88
N LYS A 252 -4.02 12.73 -11.02
CA LYS A 252 -3.29 13.16 -12.22
C LYS A 252 -2.50 14.45 -12.00
N GLY A 253 -3.02 15.37 -11.19
CA GLY A 253 -2.37 16.62 -10.85
C GLY A 253 -1.07 16.43 -10.05
N LEU A 254 -0.98 15.38 -9.23
CA LEU A 254 0.21 15.05 -8.43
C LEU A 254 1.32 14.41 -9.26
N PHE A 255 0.94 13.65 -10.29
CA PHE A 255 1.87 12.97 -11.18
C PHE A 255 1.76 13.50 -12.61
N PRO A 256 2.06 14.79 -12.88
CA PRO A 256 1.95 15.37 -14.20
C PRO A 256 2.94 14.67 -15.13
N MET A 257 2.40 13.88 -16.05
CA MET A 257 3.14 13.12 -17.07
C MET A 257 4.29 13.96 -17.65
N HIS A 258 5.53 13.59 -17.35
CA HIS A 258 6.71 14.28 -17.86
C HIS A 258 6.82 14.14 -19.39
N GLY A 259 6.24 15.08 -20.14
CA GLY A 259 6.86 15.67 -21.34
C GLY A 259 6.64 15.06 -22.73
N ARG A 260 5.91 13.95 -22.95
CA ARG A 260 5.41 13.54 -24.30
C ARG A 260 4.12 12.71 -24.21
N PRO A 261 3.21 12.78 -25.20
CA PRO A 261 2.08 11.86 -25.27
C PRO A 261 2.62 10.44 -25.46
N TRP A 262 2.40 9.57 -24.47
CA TRP A 262 2.67 8.14 -24.59
C TRP A 262 1.73 7.55 -25.64
N ARG A 263 2.18 7.53 -26.90
CA ARG A 263 1.63 6.63 -27.91
C ARG A 263 2.16 5.25 -27.59
N ILE A 264 1.26 4.38 -27.17
CA ILE A 264 1.42 2.93 -27.10
C ILE A 264 2.09 2.47 -28.42
N PRO A 265 3.32 1.93 -28.41
CA PRO A 265 3.75 1.05 -29.48
C PRO A 265 2.79 -0.14 -29.42
N ARG A 266 2.02 -0.36 -30.49
CA ARG A 266 1.16 -1.55 -30.56
C ARG A 266 2.06 -2.77 -30.31
N GLY A 267 1.87 -3.48 -29.20
CA GLY A 267 2.53 -4.76 -28.95
C GLY A 267 3.34 -4.93 -27.65
N SER A 268 3.37 -3.99 -26.71
CA SER A 268 4.00 -4.25 -25.39
C SER A 268 3.02 -3.99 -24.24
N GLN A 269 2.70 -5.05 -23.50
CA GLN A 269 1.78 -5.13 -22.38
C GLN A 269 1.97 -3.98 -21.37
N THR A 270 1.00 -3.05 -21.36
CA THR A 270 0.72 -2.14 -20.24
C THR A 270 -0.65 -2.49 -19.66
N ASP A 271 -0.87 -3.79 -19.41
CA ASP A 271 -2.18 -4.33 -19.02
C ASP A 271 -2.39 -4.39 -17.50
N VAL A 272 -1.48 -3.91 -16.66
CA VAL A 272 -1.69 -4.08 -15.20
C VAL A 272 -2.73 -3.07 -14.67
N MET A 273 -2.84 -1.89 -15.28
CA MET A 273 -3.96 -0.97 -14.99
C MET A 273 -5.34 -1.56 -15.38
N TRP A 274 -5.38 -2.69 -16.10
CA TRP A 274 -6.59 -3.27 -16.69
C TRP A 274 -6.82 -4.76 -16.40
N ARG A 275 -5.86 -5.49 -15.83
CA ARG A 275 -5.98 -6.95 -15.61
C ARG A 275 -7.07 -7.32 -14.61
N LEU A 276 -7.44 -6.41 -13.71
CA LEU A 276 -8.53 -6.62 -12.79
C LEU A 276 -9.90 -6.28 -13.38
N ASN A 277 -10.08 -6.01 -14.67
CA ASN A 277 -11.42 -5.82 -15.27
C ASN A 277 -11.92 -7.00 -16.13
N SER A 278 -11.14 -8.09 -16.24
CA SER A 278 -11.39 -9.15 -17.22
C SER A 278 -11.60 -10.55 -16.63
N ALA A 279 -11.99 -10.65 -15.36
CA ALA A 279 -12.42 -11.89 -14.72
C ALA A 279 -13.65 -11.63 -13.84
#